data_AF-A0A6A6Z4Z7-F1
#
_entry.id   AF-A0A6A6Z4Z7-F1
#
_cell.length_a   1.000
_cell.length_b   1.000
_cell.length_c   1.000
_cell.angle_alpha   90.00
_cell.angle_beta   90.00
_cell.angle_gamma   90.00
#
_symmetry.space_group_name_H-M   'P 1'
#
loop_
_entity.id
_entity.type
_entity.pdbx_description
1 polymer ?
#
loop_
_entity_poly.entity_id
_entity_poly.type
_entity_poly.pdbx_seq_one_letter_code
_entity_poly.pdbx_strand_id
1 'polypeptide(L)'
;MSNPQTPATHPTFALHTTSATPSSTPAPPAPPPLPSPSSFDILPPLHTLLTRLLTTTAQPADPNPTHTVDPEAANQLDIQGLPSEATKLKLKLQRARMAVMALPDVGRAIEEQEEEIGELEERVRGLKAVLEGLGKGGGIKVEEAGDVQMGG
;
A
#
# COMPACT_ATOMS: atom_id res chain seq x y z
N MET A 1 55.12 -51.21 -17.37
CA MET A 1 53.91 -51.59 -18.12
C MET A 1 52.88 -50.50 -17.82
N SER A 2 52.80 -49.40 -18.59
CA SER A 2 52.03 -49.24 -19.86
C SER A 2 50.68 -49.99 -19.78
N ASN A 3 49.48 -49.42 -19.91
CA ASN A 3 48.96 -48.18 -20.52
C ASN A 3 47.53 -47.94 -19.90
N PRO A 4 46.85 -46.79 -20.10
CA PRO A 4 45.67 -46.82 -21.00
C PRO A 4 45.50 -45.51 -21.82
N GLN A 5 45.41 -45.61 -23.14
CA GLN A 5 44.17 -45.56 -23.94
C GLN A 5 43.49 -44.17 -23.99
N THR A 6 43.71 -43.47 -25.11
CA THR A 6 42.82 -42.43 -25.63
C THR A 6 41.59 -43.06 -26.31
N PRO A 7 40.42 -42.42 -26.20
CA PRO A 7 39.79 -41.98 -27.45
C PRO A 7 39.25 -40.55 -27.37
N ALA A 8 39.31 -39.88 -28.53
CA ALA A 8 38.80 -38.54 -28.78
C ALA A 8 37.31 -38.42 -28.44
N THR A 9 36.93 -37.29 -27.84
CA THR A 9 35.55 -36.82 -27.76
C THR A 9 35.52 -35.37 -28.18
N HIS A 10 34.83 -35.10 -29.30
CA HIS A 10 34.52 -33.76 -29.76
C HIS A 10 33.52 -33.12 -28.78
N PRO A 11 33.72 -31.86 -28.34
CA PRO A 11 32.66 -31.14 -27.68
C PRO A 11 31.62 -30.73 -28.74
N THR A 12 30.56 -31.50 -28.85
CA THR A 12 29.30 -31.10 -29.48
C THR A 12 28.80 -29.86 -28.75
N PHE A 13 28.85 -28.70 -29.41
CA PHE A 13 28.10 -27.52 -28.98
C PHE A 13 26.61 -27.81 -29.16
N ALA A 14 26.00 -28.39 -28.12
CA ALA A 14 24.56 -28.49 -28.02
C ALA A 14 24.02 -27.07 -27.79
N LEU A 15 23.34 -26.52 -28.79
CA LEU A 15 22.47 -25.36 -28.61
C LEU A 15 21.31 -25.78 -27.71
N HIS A 16 21.50 -25.68 -26.39
CA HIS A 16 20.42 -25.76 -25.44
C HIS A 16 19.64 -24.45 -25.51
N THR A 17 18.64 -24.43 -26.39
CA THR A 17 17.50 -23.51 -26.30
C THR A 17 16.78 -23.80 -24.99
N THR A 18 17.24 -23.19 -23.90
CA THR A 18 16.44 -23.09 -22.69
C THR A 18 15.25 -22.20 -23.04
N SER A 19 14.09 -22.84 -23.17
CA SER A 19 12.78 -22.18 -23.24
C SER A 19 12.77 -21.04 -22.23
N ALA A 20 12.76 -19.80 -22.71
CA ALA A 20 12.62 -18.63 -21.87
C ALA A 20 11.25 -18.70 -21.21
N THR A 21 11.23 -19.14 -19.96
CA THR A 21 10.11 -18.88 -19.06
C THR A 21 9.86 -17.38 -19.07
N PRO A 22 8.64 -16.90 -19.39
CA PRO A 22 8.34 -15.49 -19.23
C PRO A 22 8.52 -15.19 -17.74
N SER A 23 9.53 -14.39 -17.42
CA SER A 23 9.68 -13.79 -16.12
C SER A 23 8.42 -12.99 -15.86
N SER A 24 7.52 -13.56 -15.04
CA SER A 24 6.44 -12.82 -14.41
C SER A 24 7.09 -11.64 -13.71
N THR A 25 7.02 -10.46 -14.32
CA THR A 25 7.46 -9.23 -13.67
C THR A 25 6.64 -9.13 -12.39
N PRO A 26 7.25 -9.16 -11.19
CA PRO A 26 6.49 -8.96 -9.97
C PRO A 26 5.84 -7.59 -10.08
N ALA A 27 4.51 -7.56 -10.03
CA ALA A 27 3.76 -6.31 -9.96
C ALA A 27 4.31 -5.49 -8.78
N PRO A 28 4.47 -4.16 -8.91
CA PRO A 28 4.90 -3.34 -7.79
C PRO A 28 3.99 -3.61 -6.58
N PRO A 29 4.54 -3.74 -5.36
CA PRO A 29 3.72 -3.96 -4.17
C PRO A 29 2.69 -2.83 -4.08
N ALA A 30 1.41 -3.20 -3.99
CA ALA A 30 0.34 -2.22 -3.81
C ALA A 30 0.57 -1.46 -2.49
N PRO A 31 0.35 -0.14 -2.45
CA PRO A 31 0.48 0.61 -1.21
C PRO A 31 -0.50 0.04 -0.17
N PRO A 32 -0.09 -0.11 1.10
CA PRO A 32 -0.99 -0.62 2.12
C PRO A 32 -2.19 0.32 2.27
N PRO A 33 -3.39 -0.24 2.50
CA PRO A 33 -4.61 0.54 2.56
C PRO A 33 -4.56 1.51 3.74
N LEU A 34 -4.97 2.76 3.48
CA LEU A 34 -5.16 3.75 4.53
C LEU A 34 -6.26 3.30 5.50
N PRO A 35 -6.17 3.67 6.80
CA PRO A 35 -7.23 3.39 7.75
C PRO A 35 -8.53 4.10 7.36
N SER A 36 -9.66 3.46 7.67
CA SER A 36 -10.99 4.05 7.44
C SER A 36 -11.15 5.37 8.22
N PRO A 37 -11.81 6.40 7.66
CA PRO A 37 -12.02 7.68 8.34
C PRO A 37 -12.81 7.53 9.64
N SER A 38 -13.69 6.53 9.75
CA SER A 38 -14.47 6.24 10.95
C SER A 38 -13.62 5.85 12.16
N SER A 39 -12.37 5.41 11.95
CA SER A 39 -11.40 5.17 13.03
C SER A 39 -11.06 6.46 13.79
N PHE A 40 -11.16 7.62 13.14
CA PHE A 40 -10.85 8.93 13.72
C PHE A 40 -12.08 9.69 14.23
N ASP A 41 -13.29 9.15 13.99
CA ASP A 41 -14.55 9.76 14.40
C ASP A 41 -14.86 9.49 15.88
N ILE A 42 -14.06 10.09 16.75
CA ILE A 42 -14.10 9.92 18.22
C ILE A 42 -14.83 11.10 18.88
N LEU A 43 -14.93 12.24 18.19
CA LEU A 43 -15.46 13.48 18.75
C LEU A 43 -16.95 13.39 19.13
N PRO A 44 -17.86 12.86 18.29
CA PRO A 44 -19.26 12.73 18.67
C PRO A 44 -19.48 11.90 19.95
N PRO A 45 -18.91 10.68 20.10
CA PRO A 45 -19.09 9.90 21.32
C PRO A 45 -18.35 10.48 22.53
N LEU A 46 -17.26 11.22 22.34
CA LEU A 46 -16.61 11.94 23.44
C LEU A 46 -17.53 13.07 23.96
N HIS A 47 -18.05 13.88 23.03
CA HIS A 47 -18.92 15.01 23.34
C HIS A 47 -20.16 14.55 24.12
N THR A 48 -20.85 13.50 23.65
CA THR A 48 -22.03 12.98 24.35
C THR A 48 -21.72 12.54 25.78
N LEU A 49 -20.56 11.90 26.01
CA LEU A 49 -20.11 11.50 27.33
C LEU A 49 -19.81 12.71 28.24
N LEU A 50 -19.14 13.74 27.72
CA LEU A 50 -18.83 14.94 28.50
C LEU A 50 -20.07 15.75 28.85
N THR A 51 -20.97 15.99 27.89
CA THR A 51 -22.22 16.73 28.15
C THR A 51 -23.02 16.04 29.26
N ARG A 52 -23.14 14.71 29.23
CA ARG A 52 -23.83 13.94 30.29
C ARG A 52 -23.14 14.08 31.65
N LEU A 53 -21.82 14.01 31.69
CA LEU A 53 -21.04 14.12 32.92
C LEU A 53 -21.16 15.52 33.55
N LEU A 54 -21.23 16.56 32.73
CA LEU A 54 -21.47 17.93 33.20
C LEU A 54 -22.90 18.09 33.76
N THR A 55 -23.92 17.53 33.10
CA THR A 55 -25.31 17.62 33.57
C THR A 55 -25.56 16.84 34.86
N THR A 56 -24.97 15.64 35.02
CA THR A 56 -25.12 14.86 36.28
C THR A 56 -24.48 15.57 37.48
N THR A 57 -23.38 16.31 37.28
CA THR A 57 -22.75 17.09 38.36
C THR A 57 -23.53 18.34 38.76
N ALA A 58 -24.48 18.79 37.94
CA ALA A 58 -25.27 20.00 38.18
C ALA A 58 -26.59 19.76 38.94
N GLN A 59 -26.98 18.50 39.19
CA GLN A 59 -28.29 18.18 39.78
C GLN A 59 -28.18 17.82 41.28
N PRO A 60 -28.86 18.55 42.19
CA PRO A 60 -28.99 18.14 43.59
C PRO A 60 -29.83 16.85 43.69
N ALA A 61 -29.48 15.97 44.64
CA ALA A 61 -30.11 14.67 44.84
C ALA A 61 -31.56 14.82 45.34
N ASP A 62 -32.54 14.74 44.43
CA ASP A 62 -33.95 14.59 44.77
C ASP A 62 -34.34 13.10 44.84
N PRO A 63 -34.98 12.61 45.92
CA PRO A 63 -35.25 11.20 46.13
C PRO A 63 -36.52 10.65 45.44
N ASN A 64 -37.03 11.27 44.37
CA ASN A 64 -38.29 10.84 43.76
C ASN A 64 -38.10 10.00 42.47
N PRO A 65 -38.47 8.70 42.45
CA PRO A 65 -38.35 7.85 41.27
C PRO A 65 -39.62 8.03 40.41
N THR A 66 -39.67 9.09 39.61
CA THR A 66 -40.66 9.15 38.52
C THR A 66 -39.97 9.73 37.28
N HIS A 67 -39.08 8.94 36.69
CA HIS A 67 -38.66 9.17 35.31
C HIS A 67 -39.75 8.59 34.40
N THR A 68 -40.63 9.47 33.93
CA THR A 68 -41.41 9.23 32.70
C THR A 68 -40.43 8.95 31.57
N VAL A 69 -40.54 7.75 31.00
CA VAL A 69 -39.64 7.22 29.98
C VAL A 69 -40.06 7.79 28.63
N ASP A 70 -39.42 8.88 28.21
CA ASP A 70 -39.43 9.27 26.80
C ASP A 70 -38.61 8.26 25.98
N PRO A 71 -39.05 7.86 24.77
CA PRO A 71 -38.36 6.85 23.95
C PRO A 71 -36.96 7.29 23.46
N GLU A 72 -36.59 8.55 23.64
CA GLU A 72 -35.23 9.07 23.41
C GLU A 72 -34.24 8.67 24.53
N ALA A 73 -34.75 8.13 25.65
CA ALA A 73 -33.94 7.60 26.76
C ALA A 73 -33.18 6.30 26.43
N ALA A 74 -33.43 5.66 25.29
CA ALA A 74 -32.62 4.51 24.84
C ALA A 74 -31.15 4.88 24.54
N ASN A 75 -30.87 6.18 24.36
CA ASN A 75 -29.53 6.73 24.19
C ASN A 75 -28.94 7.30 25.50
N GLN A 76 -29.69 7.22 26.60
CA GLN A 76 -29.16 7.54 27.94
C GLN A 76 -28.39 6.31 28.41
N LEU A 77 -27.10 6.29 28.09
CA LEU A 77 -26.16 5.44 28.81
C LEU A 77 -26.43 5.66 30.31
N ASP A 78 -26.71 4.59 31.05
CA ASP A 78 -26.86 4.64 32.49
C ASP A 78 -25.53 5.14 33.11
N ILE A 79 -25.55 5.83 34.24
CA ILE A 79 -24.34 6.26 34.96
C ILE A 79 -23.44 5.04 35.23
N GLN A 80 -24.06 3.88 35.48
CA GLN A 80 -23.37 2.59 35.63
C GLN A 80 -22.69 2.11 34.34
N GLY A 81 -23.17 2.53 33.17
CA GLY A 81 -22.59 2.23 31.86
C GLY A 81 -21.43 3.15 31.46
N LEU A 82 -21.17 4.25 32.20
CA LEU A 82 -20.10 5.19 31.89
C LEU A 82 -18.70 4.55 31.81
N PRO A 83 -18.27 3.66 32.73
CA PRO A 83 -16.97 3.02 32.64
C PRO A 83 -16.82 2.15 31.39
N SER A 84 -17.90 1.48 30.98
CA SER A 84 -17.93 0.64 29.78
C SER A 84 -17.75 1.48 28.51
N GLU A 85 -18.49 2.58 28.39
CA GLU A 85 -18.41 3.48 27.24
C GLU A 85 -17.07 4.20 27.15
N ALA A 86 -16.53 4.65 28.29
CA ALA A 86 -15.18 5.19 28.35
C ALA A 86 -14.14 4.16 27.88
N THR A 87 -14.34 2.88 28.19
CA THR A 87 -13.44 1.79 27.73
C THR A 87 -13.55 1.58 26.22
N LYS A 88 -14.76 1.60 25.66
CA LYS A 88 -14.97 1.54 24.20
C LYS A 88 -14.28 2.69 23.48
N LEU A 89 -14.39 3.91 24.03
CA LEU A 89 -13.73 5.10 23.47
C LEU A 89 -12.20 4.99 23.54
N LYS A 90 -11.65 4.55 24.68
CA LYS A 90 -10.21 4.28 24.85
C LYS A 90 -9.71 3.28 23.81
N LEU A 91 -10.46 2.20 23.58
CA LEU A 91 -10.09 1.20 22.60
C LEU A 91 -10.14 1.74 21.16
N LYS A 92 -11.14 2.57 20.83
CA LYS A 92 -11.23 3.25 19.53
C LYS A 92 -10.01 4.16 19.30
N LEU A 93 -9.64 4.95 20.31
CA LEU A 93 -8.47 5.83 20.25
C LEU A 93 -7.16 5.05 20.11
N GLN A 94 -7.00 3.96 20.86
CA GLN A 94 -5.82 3.10 20.76
C GLN A 94 -5.70 2.50 19.35
N ARG A 95 -6.80 2.02 18.77
CA ARG A 95 -6.82 1.51 17.39
C ARG A 95 -6.46 2.58 16.38
N ALA A 96 -7.02 3.78 16.51
CA ALA A 96 -6.67 4.91 15.64
C ALA A 96 -5.18 5.23 15.72
N ARG A 97 -4.61 5.31 16.93
CA ARG A 97 -3.17 5.54 17.13
C ARG A 97 -2.31 4.45 16.52
N MET A 98 -2.66 3.18 16.73
CA MET A 98 -1.95 2.05 16.14
C MET A 98 -1.99 2.10 14.61
N ALA A 99 -3.16 2.43 14.03
CA ALA A 99 -3.31 2.55 12.60
C ALA A 99 -2.45 3.68 12.01
N VAL A 100 -2.36 4.83 12.68
CA VAL A 100 -1.49 5.94 12.28
C VAL A 100 -0.02 5.52 12.33
N MET A 101 0.40 4.87 13.41
CA MET A 101 1.80 4.44 13.57
C MET A 101 2.19 3.28 12.64
N ALA A 102 1.21 2.56 12.10
CA ALA A 102 1.42 1.51 11.11
C ALA A 102 1.45 2.04 9.67
N LEU A 103 1.21 3.34 9.44
CA LEU A 103 1.31 3.93 8.12
C LEU A 103 2.77 3.90 7.64
N PRO A 104 3.03 3.54 6.36
CA PRO A 104 4.35 3.67 5.77
C PRO A 104 4.83 5.12 5.86
N ASP A 105 6.14 5.27 6.07
CA ASP A 105 6.83 6.56 6.02
C ASP A 105 6.28 7.63 6.96
N VAL A 106 5.43 7.27 7.93
CA VAL A 106 4.90 8.20 8.97
C VAL A 106 6.00 8.76 9.87
N GLY A 107 7.15 8.06 9.93
CA GLY A 107 8.34 8.50 10.65
C GLY A 107 9.35 9.27 9.80
N ARG A 108 9.08 9.50 8.52
CA ARG A 108 9.95 10.26 7.60
C ARG A 108 9.44 11.67 7.38
N ALA A 109 10.36 12.58 7.13
CA ALA A 109 10.05 13.95 6.73
C ALA A 109 9.49 13.98 5.29
N ILE A 110 8.70 15.00 4.97
CA ILE A 110 8.12 15.16 3.63
C ILE A 110 9.24 15.45 2.62
N GLU A 111 10.21 16.24 3.02
CA GLU A 111 11.34 16.65 2.18
C GLU A 111 12.16 15.44 1.71
N GLU A 112 12.39 14.46 2.58
CA GLU A 112 13.07 13.20 2.23
C GLU A 112 12.28 12.39 1.20
N GLN A 113 10.94 12.37 1.34
CA GLN A 113 10.07 11.65 0.41
C GLN A 113 10.02 12.34 -0.96
N GLU A 114 10.00 13.68 -0.98
CA GLU A 114 10.02 14.46 -2.22
C GLU A 114 11.34 14.29 -2.98
N GLU A 115 12.49 14.25 -2.28
CA GLU A 115 13.79 13.95 -2.88
C GLU A 115 13.79 12.55 -3.51
N GLU A 116 13.34 11.53 -2.78
CA GLU A 116 13.26 10.15 -3.28
C GLU A 116 12.34 10.04 -4.51
N ILE A 117 11.19 10.73 -4.51
CA ILE A 117 10.30 10.78 -5.68
C ILE A 117 11.03 11.38 -6.88
N GLY A 118 11.78 12.47 -6.70
CA GLY A 118 12.56 13.09 -7.77
C GLY A 118 13.57 12.14 -8.41
N GLU A 119 14.35 11.43 -7.59
CA GLU A 119 15.31 10.42 -8.05
C GLU A 119 14.62 9.26 -8.81
N LEU A 120 13.50 8.77 -8.28
CA LEU A 120 12.72 7.70 -8.89
C LEU A 120 12.14 8.14 -10.24
N GLU A 121 11.63 9.37 -10.35
CA GLU A 121 11.11 9.92 -11.59
C GLU A 121 12.20 10.11 -12.65
N GLU A 122 13.40 10.56 -12.27
CA GLU A 122 14.55 10.64 -13.18
C GLU A 122 14.93 9.25 -13.70
N ARG A 123 14.98 8.24 -12.83
CA ARG A 123 15.25 6.86 -13.21
C ARG A 123 14.21 6.32 -14.18
N VAL A 124 12.92 6.56 -13.91
CA VAL A 124 11.82 6.16 -14.80
C VAL A 124 11.96 6.85 -16.16
N ARG A 125 12.33 8.13 -16.20
CA ARG A 125 12.58 8.87 -17.44
C ARG A 125 13.71 8.24 -18.25
N GLY A 126 14.83 7.91 -17.61
CA GLY A 126 15.96 7.24 -18.26
C GLY A 126 15.57 5.88 -18.83
N LEU A 127 14.86 5.06 -18.06
CA LEU A 127 14.39 3.74 -18.51
C LEU A 127 13.43 3.84 -19.70
N LYS A 128 12.50 4.81 -19.70
CA LYS A 128 11.60 5.07 -20.83
C LYS A 128 12.38 5.46 -22.09
N ALA A 129 13.41 6.29 -21.98
CA ALA A 129 14.24 6.69 -23.12
C ALA A 129 15.00 5.50 -23.73
N VAL A 130 15.55 4.61 -22.90
CA VAL A 130 16.21 3.39 -23.37
C VAL A 130 15.23 2.47 -24.11
N LEU A 131 14.01 2.28 -23.57
CA LEU A 131 12.97 1.49 -24.22
C LEU A 131 12.54 2.09 -25.57
N GLU A 132 12.40 3.42 -25.66
CA GLU A 132 12.12 4.09 -26.93
C GLU A 132 13.26 3.88 -27.94
N GLY A 133 14.51 3.99 -27.49
CA GLY A 133 15.70 3.74 -28.32
C GLY A 133 15.73 2.31 -28.87
N LEU A 134 15.39 1.32 -28.04
CA LEU A 134 15.30 -0.08 -28.46
C LEU A 134 14.14 -0.31 -29.44
N GLY A 135 12.99 0.35 -29.24
CA GLY A 135 11.84 0.30 -30.15
C GLY A 135 12.14 0.92 -31.53
N LYS A 136 12.96 1.98 -31.59
CA LYS A 136 13.40 2.61 -32.85
C LYS A 136 14.50 1.81 -33.57
N GLY A 137 15.38 1.13 -32.83
CA GLY A 137 16.47 0.33 -33.39
C GLY A 137 16.05 -1.01 -34.03
N GLY A 138 14.83 -1.49 -33.75
CA GLY A 138 14.29 -2.74 -34.31
C GLY A 138 13.74 -2.65 -35.74
N GLY A 139 13.63 -1.43 -36.31
CA GLY A 139 13.22 -1.23 -37.69
C GLY A 139 14.42 -1.26 -38.64
N ILE A 140 14.95 -2.45 -38.94
CA ILE A 140 15.87 -2.64 -40.06
C ILE A 140 15.09 -2.26 -41.33
N LYS A 141 15.35 -1.05 -41.85
CA LYS A 141 14.99 -0.70 -43.22
C LYS A 141 15.82 -1.60 -44.12
N VAL A 142 15.19 -2.65 -44.66
CA VAL A 142 15.73 -3.37 -45.81
C VAL A 142 15.66 -2.38 -46.97
N GLU A 143 16.78 -1.71 -47.25
CA GLU A 143 16.95 -1.02 -48.51
C GLU A 143 16.96 -2.08 -49.61
N GLU A 144 15.88 -2.08 -50.38
CA GLU A 144 15.68 -2.89 -51.58
C GLU A 144 16.80 -2.56 -52.57
N ALA A 145 17.78 -3.47 -52.64
CA ALA A 145 18.89 -3.39 -53.57
C ALA A 145 18.32 -3.43 -55.00
N GLY A 146 18.49 -2.31 -55.70
CA GLY A 146 18.02 -2.11 -57.07
C GLY A 146 18.47 -3.22 -58.02
N ASP A 147 17.50 -3.64 -58.82
CA ASP A 147 17.56 -4.60 -59.90
C ASP A 147 18.76 -4.33 -60.83
N VAL A 148 19.70 -5.28 -60.90
CA VAL A 148 20.82 -5.23 -61.85
C VAL A 148 20.32 -5.76 -63.19
N GLN A 149 19.91 -4.83 -64.05
CA GLN A 149 19.62 -5.04 -65.46
C GLN A 149 20.85 -5.65 -66.18
N MET A 150 20.80 -6.95 -66.49
CA MET A 150 21.73 -7.62 -67.40
C MET A 150 21.41 -7.20 -68.84
N GLY A 151 22.31 -6.45 -69.47
CA GLY A 151 22.21 -6.03 -70.86
C GLY A 151 23.15 -6.81 -71.78
N GLY A 152 22.65 -7.10 -72.99
CA GLY A 152 23.45 -7.25 -74.22
C GLY A 152 23.77 -8.68 -74.64
#